data_AF-A0A2V6IUG9-F1
#
_entry.id   AF-A0A2V6IUG9-F1
#
_cell.length_a   1.000
_cell.length_b   1.000
_cell.length_c   1.000
_cell.angle_alpha   90.00
_cell.angle_beta   90.00
_cell.angle_gamma   90.00
#
_symmetry.space_group_name_H-M   'P 1'
#
loop_
_entity.id
_entity.type
_entity.pdbx_description
1 polymer ?
#
loop_
_entity_poly.entity_id
_entity_poly.type
_entity_poly.pdbx_seq_one_letter_code
_entity_poly.pdbx_strand_id
1 'polypeptide(L)'
;MKSLLLITTLLIIPGLFARAASAEQEKAFVAKYKDALEANDSATLQSVLYTTGADPMIVGFYKMMQSGGAGDKVSKIELVDLTPDDVKKATAPQDSPNGGKVCLNLKPTKKLVIVIEKKDENGSSTNTTENFIAEKDGKFVIPVPGPCK
;
A
#
# COMPACT_ATOMS: atom_id res chain seq x y z
N MET A 1 -32.16 49.40 18.61
CA MET A 1 -32.21 47.96 18.96
C MET A 1 -32.06 47.14 17.68
N LYS A 2 -31.01 46.31 17.64
CA LYS A 2 -30.84 45.06 16.90
C LYS A 2 -31.26 45.04 15.40
N SER A 3 -30.32 45.39 14.52
CA SER A 3 -30.35 44.89 13.14
C SER A 3 -29.69 43.50 13.11
N LEU A 4 -30.49 42.49 12.80
CA LEU A 4 -30.13 41.07 12.78
C LEU A 4 -29.46 40.76 11.44
N LEU A 5 -28.13 40.73 11.40
CA LEU A 5 -27.37 40.20 10.25
C LEU A 5 -27.44 38.67 10.28
N LEU A 6 -28.35 38.10 9.49
CA LEU A 6 -28.35 36.68 9.15
C LEU A 6 -27.17 36.42 8.19
N ILE A 7 -26.10 35.82 8.70
CA ILE A 7 -25.04 35.25 7.87
C ILE A 7 -25.44 33.80 7.59
N THR A 8 -25.99 33.56 6.40
CA THR A 8 -26.25 32.22 5.89
C THR A 8 -24.93 31.61 5.46
N THR A 9 -24.26 30.89 6.37
CA THR A 9 -23.07 30.10 6.03
C THR A 9 -23.49 28.94 5.13
N LEU A 10 -23.27 29.08 3.82
CA LEU A 10 -23.45 28.00 2.86
C LEU A 10 -22.37 26.95 3.12
N LEU A 11 -22.73 25.91 3.87
CA LEU A 11 -21.92 24.74 4.12
C LEU A 11 -21.86 23.95 2.81
N ILE A 12 -20.83 24.22 2.00
CA ILE A 12 -20.47 23.37 0.87
C ILE A 12 -19.97 22.07 1.49
N ILE A 13 -20.85 21.06 1.56
CA ILE A 13 -20.48 19.69 1.85
C ILE A 13 -19.91 19.15 0.53
N PRO A 14 -18.58 19.00 0.34
CA PRO A 14 -18.11 18.24 -0.80
C PRO A 14 -18.60 16.80 -0.59
N GLY A 15 -19.56 16.38 -1.41
CA GLY A 15 -20.03 15.01 -1.44
C GLY A 15 -18.83 14.08 -1.59
N LEU A 16 -18.68 13.17 -0.62
CA LEU A 16 -17.77 12.02 -0.69
C LEU A 16 -18.27 11.11 -1.83
N PHE A 17 -17.97 11.47 -3.07
CA PHE A 17 -17.79 10.48 -4.10
C PHE A 17 -16.50 9.76 -3.71
N ALA A 18 -16.59 8.47 -3.39
CA ALA A 18 -15.44 7.57 -3.34
C ALA A 18 -14.83 7.51 -4.75
N ARG A 19 -14.09 8.55 -5.11
CA ARG A 19 -13.26 8.59 -6.29
C ARG A 19 -12.10 7.65 -6.01
N ALA A 20 -11.93 6.67 -6.89
CA ALA A 20 -10.66 5.97 -6.99
C ALA A 20 -9.54 7.02 -7.01
N ALA A 21 -8.45 6.73 -6.30
CA ALA A 21 -7.32 7.64 -6.22
C ALA A 21 -6.90 8.14 -7.61
N SER A 22 -6.68 9.44 -7.70
CA SER A 22 -6.26 10.09 -8.95
C SER A 22 -4.85 9.65 -9.37
N ALA A 23 -4.54 9.77 -10.65
CA ALA A 23 -3.19 9.52 -11.17
C ALA A 23 -2.10 10.34 -10.43
N GLU A 24 -2.46 11.51 -9.91
CA GLU A 24 -1.56 12.34 -9.11
C GLU A 24 -1.28 11.73 -7.73
N GLN A 25 -2.29 11.14 -7.08
CA GLN A 25 -2.11 10.40 -5.82
C GLN A 25 -1.29 9.13 -6.03
N GLU A 26 -1.49 8.41 -7.13
CA GLU A 26 -0.69 7.24 -7.50
C GLU A 26 0.79 7.63 -7.67
N LYS A 27 1.06 8.70 -8.43
CA LYS A 27 2.41 9.22 -8.64
C LYS A 27 3.07 9.67 -7.33
N ALA A 28 2.33 10.37 -6.47
CA ALA A 28 2.83 10.82 -5.17
C ALA A 28 3.16 9.64 -4.24
N PHE A 29 2.31 8.60 -4.23
CA PHE A 29 2.57 7.38 -3.46
C PHE A 29 3.82 6.66 -3.97
N VAL A 30 3.92 6.43 -5.27
CA VAL A 30 5.07 5.76 -5.90
C VAL A 30 6.37 6.53 -5.64
N ALA A 31 6.36 7.86 -5.80
CA ALA A 31 7.52 8.68 -5.52
C ALA A 31 7.96 8.58 -4.05
N LYS A 32 7.02 8.75 -3.11
CA LYS A 32 7.31 8.65 -1.68
C LYS A 32 7.82 7.26 -1.29
N TYR A 33 7.24 6.21 -1.86
CA TYR A 33 7.67 4.84 -1.59
C TYR A 33 9.07 4.58 -2.15
N LYS A 34 9.37 5.08 -3.35
CA LYS A 34 10.70 5.01 -3.96
C LYS A 34 11.74 5.70 -3.08
N ASP A 35 11.47 6.95 -2.69
CA ASP A 35 12.40 7.73 -1.88
C ASP A 35 12.67 7.02 -0.55
N ALA A 36 11.65 6.43 0.06
CA ALA A 36 11.79 5.66 1.29
C ALA A 36 12.62 4.37 1.10
N LEU A 37 12.46 3.65 -0.02
CA LEU A 37 13.30 2.50 -0.37
C LEU A 37 14.77 2.92 -0.52
N GLU A 38 15.04 3.94 -1.34
CA GLU A 38 16.41 4.39 -1.65
C GLU A 38 17.08 5.02 -0.41
N ALA A 39 16.33 5.69 0.46
CA ALA A 39 16.83 6.26 1.71
C ALA A 39 16.94 5.26 2.88
N ASN A 40 16.56 3.99 2.66
CA ASN A 40 16.43 2.99 3.73
C ASN A 40 15.53 3.45 4.91
N ASP A 41 14.46 4.19 4.60
CA ASP A 41 13.49 4.65 5.58
C ASP A 41 12.44 3.57 5.86
N SER A 42 12.86 2.59 6.66
CA SER A 42 11.99 1.49 7.09
C SER A 42 10.75 1.98 7.85
N ALA A 43 10.80 3.14 8.53
CA ALA A 43 9.63 3.68 9.23
C ALA A 43 8.55 4.11 8.23
N THR A 44 8.92 4.83 7.18
CA THR A 44 7.99 5.21 6.10
C THR A 44 7.48 3.98 5.35
N LEU A 45 8.34 3.02 5.00
CA LEU A 45 7.94 1.79 4.30
C LEU A 45 6.97 0.93 5.12
N GLN A 46 7.16 0.86 6.44
CA GLN A 46 6.25 0.13 7.32
C GLN A 46 4.97 0.92 7.62
N SER A 47 4.99 2.24 7.53
CA SER A 47 3.81 3.09 7.81
C SER A 47 2.65 2.87 6.82
N VAL A 48 2.93 2.33 5.63
CA VAL A 48 1.89 2.03 4.64
C VAL A 48 1.24 0.67 4.85
N LEU A 49 1.69 -0.13 5.82
CA LEU A 49 1.05 -1.39 6.16
C LEU A 49 -0.29 -1.12 6.89
N TYR A 50 -1.38 -1.68 6.36
CA TYR A 50 -2.67 -1.66 7.03
C TYR A 50 -2.82 -2.87 7.95
N THR A 51 -2.55 -2.65 9.23
CA THR A 51 -2.45 -3.70 10.26
C THR A 51 -3.72 -3.92 11.07
N THR A 52 -4.77 -3.13 10.84
CA THR A 52 -6.04 -3.28 11.58
C THR A 52 -6.69 -4.62 11.27
N GLY A 53 -6.88 -5.45 12.30
CA GLY A 53 -7.43 -6.80 12.16
C GLY A 53 -6.51 -7.81 11.51
N ALA A 54 -5.23 -7.48 11.31
CA ALA A 54 -4.23 -8.40 10.78
C ALA A 54 -3.73 -9.39 11.86
N ASP A 55 -3.22 -10.53 11.42
CA ASP A 55 -2.53 -11.47 12.30
C ASP A 55 -1.18 -10.87 12.76
N PRO A 56 -0.88 -10.77 14.07
CA PRO A 56 0.34 -10.15 14.56
C PRO A 56 1.65 -10.78 14.06
N MET A 57 1.69 -12.10 13.82
CA MET A 57 2.87 -12.76 13.28
C MET A 57 3.09 -12.37 11.82
N ILE A 58 2.01 -12.28 11.05
CA ILE A 58 2.07 -11.84 9.64
C ILE A 58 2.46 -10.37 9.55
N VAL A 59 2.00 -9.51 10.47
CA VAL A 59 2.46 -8.10 10.56
C VAL A 59 3.98 -8.04 10.76
N GLY A 60 4.54 -8.88 11.64
CA GLY A 60 5.98 -8.97 11.84
C GLY A 60 6.73 -9.34 10.55
N PHE A 61 6.23 -10.34 9.83
CA PHE A 61 6.80 -10.76 8.55
C PHE A 61 6.76 -9.65 7.49
N TYR A 62 5.63 -8.96 7.34
CA TYR A 62 5.50 -7.85 6.39
C TYR A 62 6.46 -6.71 6.72
N LYS A 63 6.61 -6.35 8.01
CA LYS A 63 7.57 -5.32 8.42
C LYS A 63 9.01 -5.69 8.06
N MET A 64 9.39 -6.96 8.22
CA MET A 64 10.71 -7.45 7.80
C MET A 64 10.87 -7.42 6.28
N MET A 65 9.84 -7.80 5.51
CA MET A 65 9.87 -7.75 4.04
C MET A 65 10.04 -6.33 3.50
N GLN A 66 9.38 -5.34 4.11
CA GLN A 66 9.46 -3.94 3.68
C GLN A 66 10.89 -3.39 3.70
N SER A 67 11.76 -3.92 4.56
CA SER A 67 13.15 -3.51 4.68
C SER A 67 14.12 -4.30 3.77
N GLY A 68 13.66 -5.33 3.05
CA GLY A 68 14.49 -6.31 2.32
C GLY A 68 15.16 -5.82 1.03
N GLY A 69 14.94 -4.58 0.61
CA GLY A 69 15.56 -3.94 -0.56
C GLY A 69 15.94 -2.48 -0.31
N ALA A 70 16.08 -2.12 0.96
CA ALA A 70 16.26 -0.75 1.40
C ALA A 70 17.73 -0.32 1.26
N GLY A 71 17.97 0.80 0.56
CA GLY A 71 19.30 1.34 0.25
C GLY A 71 19.85 0.96 -1.13
N ASP A 72 19.20 0.06 -1.87
CA ASP A 72 19.54 -0.23 -3.26
C ASP A 72 18.82 0.72 -4.24
N LYS A 73 19.39 0.89 -5.43
CA LYS A 73 18.79 1.75 -6.47
C LYS A 73 17.53 1.10 -7.06
N VAL A 74 16.42 1.83 -7.06
CA VAL A 74 15.17 1.38 -7.67
C VAL A 74 15.22 1.65 -9.17
N SER A 75 15.25 0.59 -9.98
CA SER A 75 15.27 0.70 -11.44
C SER A 75 13.87 0.94 -12.02
N LYS A 76 12.83 0.38 -11.40
CA LYS A 76 11.44 0.62 -11.76
C LYS A 76 10.53 0.51 -10.54
N ILE A 77 9.52 1.37 -10.46
CA ILE A 77 8.45 1.29 -9.46
C ILE A 77 7.17 1.87 -10.04
N GLU A 78 6.07 1.14 -9.93
CA GLU A 78 4.77 1.54 -10.48
C GLU A 78 3.60 0.86 -9.78
N LEU A 79 2.44 1.50 -9.84
CA LEU A 79 1.16 0.86 -9.57
C LEU A 79 0.55 0.38 -10.89
N VAL A 80 0.23 -0.90 -10.96
CA VAL A 80 -0.44 -1.51 -12.11
C VAL A 80 -1.84 -1.99 -11.72
N ASP A 81 -2.72 -2.05 -12.72
CA ASP A 81 -4.04 -2.65 -12.54
C ASP A 81 -3.94 -4.15 -12.26
N LEU A 82 -4.88 -4.65 -11.46
CA LEU A 82 -4.94 -6.07 -11.13
C LEU A 82 -5.39 -6.88 -12.34
N THR A 83 -4.63 -7.93 -12.66
CA THR A 83 -5.09 -8.95 -13.60
C THR A 83 -6.17 -9.83 -12.95
N PRO A 84 -6.94 -10.62 -13.73
CA PRO A 84 -7.88 -11.58 -13.16
C PRO A 84 -7.23 -12.57 -12.20
N ASP A 85 -5.98 -12.97 -12.46
CA ASP A 85 -5.25 -13.88 -11.57
C ASP A 85 -4.76 -13.19 -10.30
N ASP A 86 -4.38 -11.91 -10.37
CA ASP A 86 -4.11 -11.09 -9.19
C ASP A 86 -5.35 -11.00 -8.29
N VAL A 87 -6.52 -10.75 -8.87
CA VAL A 87 -7.79 -10.72 -8.13
C VAL A 87 -8.07 -12.07 -7.47
N LYS A 88 -7.93 -13.19 -8.20
CA LYS A 88 -8.10 -14.53 -7.63
C LYS A 88 -7.17 -14.75 -6.44
N LYS A 89 -5.87 -14.46 -6.59
CA LYS A 89 -4.86 -14.60 -5.53
C LYS A 89 -5.18 -13.73 -4.31
N ALA A 90 -5.59 -12.48 -4.54
CA ALA A 90 -5.93 -11.54 -3.47
C ALA A 90 -7.19 -11.94 -2.69
N THR A 91 -8.12 -12.66 -3.33
CA THR A 91 -9.37 -13.12 -2.70
C THR A 91 -9.30 -14.52 -2.09
N ALA A 92 -8.26 -15.29 -2.43
CA ALA A 92 -8.11 -16.66 -1.94
C ALA A 92 -7.68 -16.68 -0.46
N PRO A 93 -8.28 -17.54 0.38
CA PRO A 93 -7.76 -17.81 1.71
C PRO A 93 -6.34 -18.39 1.63
N GLN A 94 -5.44 -17.85 2.43
CA GLN A 94 -4.03 -18.23 2.54
C GLN A 94 -3.80 -19.01 3.82
N ASP A 95 -2.80 -19.90 3.85
CA ASP A 95 -2.42 -20.60 5.07
C ASP A 95 -1.72 -19.64 6.04
N SER A 96 -2.13 -19.71 7.32
CA SER A 96 -1.50 -18.93 8.38
C SER A 96 -0.32 -19.70 9.00
N PRO A 97 0.78 -19.02 9.36
CA PRO A 97 1.84 -19.61 10.19
C PRO A 97 1.33 -20.14 11.54
N ASN A 98 0.21 -19.60 12.04
CA ASN A 98 -0.44 -20.02 13.29
C ASN A 98 -1.46 -21.17 13.11
N GLY A 99 -1.59 -21.70 11.89
CA GLY A 99 -2.67 -22.62 11.53
C GLY A 99 -3.97 -21.90 11.16
N GLY A 100 -4.82 -22.60 10.42
CA GLY A 100 -6.04 -22.01 9.86
C GLY A 100 -5.80 -21.15 8.62
N LYS A 101 -6.83 -20.39 8.22
CA LYS A 101 -6.81 -19.57 7.01
C LYS A 101 -6.86 -18.08 7.33
N VAL A 102 -6.11 -17.29 6.57
CA VAL A 102 -6.10 -15.83 6.61
C VAL A 102 -6.45 -15.24 5.24
N CYS A 103 -7.03 -14.06 5.24
CA CYS A 103 -7.47 -13.34 4.05
C CYS A 103 -6.96 -11.90 4.12
N LEU A 104 -6.78 -11.25 2.97
CA LEU A 104 -6.47 -9.81 2.95
C LEU A 104 -7.62 -9.04 3.64
N ASN A 105 -7.26 -8.18 4.59
CA ASN A 105 -8.21 -7.43 5.41
C ASN A 105 -8.85 -6.23 4.67
N LEU A 106 -8.31 -5.86 3.51
CA LEU A 106 -8.91 -4.93 2.54
C LEU A 106 -8.79 -5.52 1.14
N LYS A 107 -9.78 -5.23 0.29
CA LYS A 107 -9.75 -5.60 -1.12
C LYS A 107 -8.73 -4.74 -1.86
N PRO A 108 -7.72 -5.33 -2.51
CA PRO A 108 -6.78 -4.56 -3.33
C PRO A 108 -7.46 -3.95 -4.55
N THR A 109 -6.97 -2.77 -4.96
CA THR A 109 -7.35 -2.08 -6.20
C THR A 109 -6.20 -2.04 -7.21
N LYS A 110 -4.96 -2.14 -6.73
CA LYS A 110 -3.73 -2.04 -7.53
C LYS A 110 -2.69 -3.05 -7.05
N LYS A 111 -1.65 -3.23 -7.86
CA LYS A 111 -0.44 -3.95 -7.48
C LYS A 111 0.77 -3.04 -7.62
N LEU A 112 1.56 -2.91 -6.56
CA LEU A 112 2.85 -2.23 -6.57
C LEU A 112 3.90 -3.21 -7.08
N VAL A 113 4.55 -2.87 -8.19
CA VAL A 113 5.66 -3.63 -8.76
C VAL A 113 6.93 -2.81 -8.58
N ILE A 114 7.92 -3.39 -7.92
CA ILE A 114 9.22 -2.75 -7.68
C ILE A 114 10.28 -3.64 -8.30
N VAL A 115 11.16 -3.03 -9.08
CA VAL A 115 12.35 -3.66 -9.63
C VAL A 115 13.56 -2.94 -9.05
N ILE A 116 14.41 -3.70 -8.37
CA ILE A 116 15.66 -3.22 -7.78
C ILE A 116 16.80 -3.83 -8.59
N GLU A 117 17.72 -2.98 -9.05
CA GLU A 117 18.94 -3.43 -9.68
C GLU A 117 20.06 -3.42 -8.64
N LYS A 118 20.62 -4.60 -8.35
CA LYS A 118 21.80 -4.76 -7.52
C LYS A 118 23.00 -4.89 -8.43
N LYS A 119 23.92 -3.93 -8.33
CA LYS A 119 25.17 -3.95 -9.07
C LYS A 119 26.33 -4.09 -8.09
N ASP A 120 27.08 -5.18 -8.22
CA ASP A 120 28.30 -5.42 -7.46
C ASP A 120 29.49 -5.64 -8.40
N GLU A 121 30.67 -5.91 -7.84
CA GLU A 121 31.92 -6.12 -8.58
C GLU A 121 31.88 -7.36 -9.49
N ASN A 122 30.94 -8.29 -9.27
CA ASN A 122 30.80 -9.55 -10.01
C ASN A 122 29.66 -9.54 -11.05
N GLY A 123 28.78 -8.54 -11.04
CA GLY A 123 27.73 -8.41 -12.06
C GLY A 123 26.55 -7.53 -11.66
N SER A 124 25.53 -7.52 -12.51
CA SER A 124 24.22 -6.92 -12.20
C SER A 124 23.19 -8.03 -12.01
N SER A 125 22.41 -7.95 -10.94
CA SER A 125 21.26 -8.80 -10.68
C SER A 125 20.02 -7.94 -10.48
N THR A 126 18.87 -8.48 -10.84
CA THR A 126 17.59 -7.77 -10.74
C THR A 126 16.68 -8.54 -9.80
N ASN A 127 16.14 -7.84 -8.80
CA ASN A 127 15.13 -8.38 -7.90
C ASN A 127 13.80 -7.67 -8.14
N THR A 128 12.74 -8.44 -8.37
CA THR A 128 11.38 -7.89 -8.55
C THR A 128 10.53 -8.28 -7.35
N THR A 129 9.93 -7.29 -6.70
CA THR A 129 8.98 -7.50 -5.60
C THR A 129 7.61 -6.96 -5.98
N GLU A 130 6.57 -7.67 -5.56
CA GLU A 130 5.17 -7.32 -5.83
C GLU A 130 4.40 -7.25 -4.51
N ASN A 131 3.61 -6.17 -4.33
CA ASN A 131 2.72 -6.02 -3.18
C ASN A 131 1.32 -5.62 -3.66
N PHE A 132 0.29 -6.23 -3.09
CA PHE A 132 -1.06 -5.75 -3.29
C PHE A 132 -1.28 -4.41 -2.58
N ILE A 133 -2.04 -3.53 -3.21
CA ILE A 133 -2.34 -2.18 -2.70
C ILE A 133 -3.85 -2.01 -2.65
N ALA A 134 -4.35 -1.61 -1.49
CA ALA A 134 -5.73 -1.22 -1.25
C ALA A 134 -5.81 0.29 -0.97
N GLU A 135 -7.02 0.83 -1.06
CA GLU A 135 -7.31 2.21 -0.68
C GLU A 135 -8.11 2.23 0.62
N LYS A 136 -7.66 3.05 1.58
CA LYS A 136 -8.36 3.30 2.83
C LYS A 136 -8.24 4.79 3.17
N ASP A 137 -9.39 5.43 3.38
CA ASP A 137 -9.48 6.86 3.76
C ASP A 137 -8.70 7.79 2.80
N GLY A 138 -8.78 7.49 1.50
CA GLY A 138 -8.09 8.25 0.45
C GLY A 138 -6.57 8.05 0.37
N LYS A 139 -6.04 7.02 1.05
CA LYS A 139 -4.62 6.65 1.04
C LYS A 139 -4.40 5.25 0.50
N PHE A 140 -3.29 5.06 -0.20
CA PHE A 140 -2.81 3.74 -0.58
C PHE A 140 -2.13 3.06 0.60
N VAL A 141 -2.48 1.78 0.82
CA VAL A 141 -1.95 0.94 1.89
C VAL A 141 -1.74 -0.47 1.39
N ILE A 142 -0.81 -1.19 2.01
CA ILE A 142 -0.60 -2.62 1.80
C ILE A 142 -1.47 -3.36 2.83
N PRO A 143 -2.55 -4.05 2.42
CA PRO A 143 -3.35 -4.85 3.34
C PRO A 143 -2.54 -6.01 3.89
N VAL A 144 -2.51 -6.14 5.21
CA VAL A 144 -1.85 -7.28 5.86
C VAL A 144 -2.90 -8.36 6.18
N PRO A 145 -2.67 -9.64 5.82
CA PRO A 145 -3.62 -10.70 6.10
C PRO A 145 -3.99 -10.81 7.59
N GLY A 146 -5.25 -11.12 7.82
CA GLY A 146 -5.80 -11.47 9.14
C GLY A 146 -6.81 -12.61 9.01
N PRO A 147 -7.48 -13.01 10.10
CA PRO A 147 -8.51 -14.05 10.04
C PRO A 147 -9.53 -13.77 8.93
N CYS A 148 -9.85 -14.78 8.12
CA CYS A 148 -10.89 -14.65 7.11
C CYS A 148 -12.23 -14.30 7.78
N LYS A 149 -13.00 -13.42 7.14
CA LYS A 149 -14.34 -13.00 7.59
C LYS A 149 -15.44 -13.79 6.89
#